data_AF-A0A418NN51-F1
#
_entry.id   AF-A0A418NN51-F1
#
_cell.length_a   1.000
_cell.length_b   1.000
_cell.length_c   1.000
_cell.angle_alpha   90.00
_cell.angle_beta   90.00
_cell.angle_gamma   90.00
#
_symmetry.space_group_name_H-M   'P 1'
#
loop_
_entity.id
_entity.type
_entity.pdbx_description
1 polymer ?
#
loop_
_entity_poly.entity_id
_entity_poly.type
_entity_poly.pdbx_seq_one_letter_code
_entity_poly.pdbx_strand_id
1 'polypeptide(L)' 'MAILCALLASIVTACDWRSGNWKPSITTKFDKLLLLPKIWFRWQLNYLKGAPAILLIALYYAWSIGFSVFWDF' A
#
# COMPACT_ATOMS: atom_id res chain seq x y z
N MET A 1 -5.56 7.78 -7.73
CA MET A 1 -4.17 7.32 -7.45
C MET A 1 -4.00 6.70 -6.06
N ALA A 2 -4.40 7.37 -4.97
CA ALA A 2 -4.30 6.80 -3.61
C ALA A 2 -5.05 5.46 -3.43
N ILE A 3 -6.21 5.29 -4.09
CA ILE A 3 -7.00 4.05 -4.06
C ILE A 3 -6.23 2.88 -4.72
N LEU A 4 -5.51 3.14 -5.82
CA LEU A 4 -4.66 2.14 -6.48
C LEU A 4 -3.47 1.74 -5.61
N CYS A 5 -2.82 2.69 -4.93
CA CYS A 5 -1.79 2.39 -3.93
C CYS A 5 -2.35 1.49 -2.83
N ALA A 6 -3.55 1.80 -2.32
CA ALA A 6 -4.19 1.06 -1.24
C ALA A 6 -4.55 -0.38 -1.65
N LEU A 7 -5.05 -0.57 -2.87
CA LEU A 7 -5.36 -1.88 -3.44
C LEU A 7 -4.09 -2.72 -3.65
N LEU A 8 -3.04 -2.14 -4.23
CA LEU A 8 -1.78 -2.87 -4.44
C LEU A 8 -1.10 -3.22 -3.12
N ALA A 9 -1.10 -2.31 -2.15
CA ALA A 9 -0.54 -2.56 -0.82
C ALA A 9 -1.32 -3.66 -0.07
N SER A 10 -2.65 -3.70 -0.21
CA SER A 10 -3.47 -4.76 0.39
C SER A 10 -3.27 -6.10 -0.30
N ILE A 11 -3.14 -6.14 -1.63
CA ILE A 11 -2.82 -7.35 -2.39
C ILE A 11 -1.45 -7.91 -1.99
N VAL A 12 -0.41 -7.08 -1.92
CA VAL A 12 0.93 -7.52 -1.49
C VAL A 12 0.89 -8.05 -0.06
N THR A 13 0.20 -7.37 0.84
CA THR A 13 0.07 -7.80 2.24
C THR A 13 -0.71 -9.12 2.36
N ALA A 14 -1.73 -9.33 1.52
CA ALA A 14 -2.49 -10.59 1.46
C ALA A 14 -1.70 -11.74 0.80
N CYS A 15 -0.91 -11.45 -0.24
CA CYS A 15 0.00 -12.41 -0.85
C CYS A 15 1.10 -12.85 0.12
N ASP A 16 1.67 -11.91 0.88
CA ASP A 16 2.70 -12.20 1.88
C ASP A 16 2.14 -13.04 3.05
N TRP A 17 0.87 -12.81 3.42
CA TRP A 17 0.12 -13.66 4.35
C TRP A 17 -0.14 -15.06 3.78
N ARG A 18 -0.59 -15.15 2.51
CA ARG A 18 -0.94 -16.41 1.85
C ARG A 18 0.28 -17.29 1.55
N SER A 19 1.42 -16.67 1.25
CA SER A 19 2.67 -17.36 0.91
C SER A 19 3.39 -17.93 2.13
N GLY A 20 2.89 -17.67 3.35
CA GLY A 20 3.43 -18.25 4.58
C GLY A 20 4.77 -17.66 5.05
N ASN A 21 5.33 -16.69 4.31
CA ASN A 21 6.52 -15.93 4.71
C ASN A 21 6.31 -15.17 6.02
N TRP A 22 5.05 -14.90 6.37
CA TRP A 22 4.72 -14.29 7.64
C TRP A 22 3.66 -15.10 8.39
N LYS A 23 4.12 -15.90 9.35
CA LYS A 23 3.28 -16.46 10.41
C LYS A 23 3.49 -15.66 11.69
N PRO A 24 2.65 -14.67 11.99
CA PRO A 24 2.65 -14.08 13.33
C PRO A 24 2.36 -15.19 14.35
N SER A 25 3.22 -15.34 15.35
CA SER A 25 3.02 -16.29 16.44
C SER A 25 1.79 -15.86 17.24
N ILE A 26 0.72 -16.64 17.18
CA ILE A 26 -0.58 -16.32 17.82
C ILE A 26 -0.70 -17.07 19.16
N THR A 27 0.38 -17.12 19.93
CA THR A 27 0.43 -17.91 21.18
C THR A 27 -0.34 -17.26 22.33
N THR A 28 -0.45 -15.93 22.36
CA THR A 28 -1.02 -15.21 23.51
C THR A 28 -2.16 -14.26 23.12
N LYS A 29 -3.13 -14.00 24.02
CA LYS A 29 -4.19 -13.01 23.80
C LYS A 29 -3.65 -11.60 23.48
N PHE A 30 -2.48 -11.25 24.03
CA PHE A 30 -1.74 -10.02 23.69
C PHE A 30 -1.18 -10.03 22.26
N ASP A 31 -0.68 -11.16 21.76
CA ASP A 31 -0.28 -11.29 20.35
C ASP A 31 -1.46 -11.06 19.41
N LYS A 32 -2.67 -11.48 19.81
CA LYS A 32 -3.91 -11.22 19.06
C LYS A 32 -4.30 -9.74 19.03
N LEU A 33 -4.04 -9.01 20.11
CA LEU A 33 -4.27 -7.56 20.16
C LEU A 33 -3.21 -6.79 19.34
N LEU A 34 -1.95 -7.24 19.37
CA LEU A 34 -0.83 -6.65 18.64
C LEU A 34 -0.78 -7.06 17.16
N LEU A 35 -1.55 -8.06 16.76
CA LEU A 35 -1.68 -8.55 15.39
C LEU A 35 -2.27 -7.49 14.45
N LEU A 36 -3.38 -6.87 14.87
CA LEU A 36 -4.04 -5.79 14.13
C LEU A 36 -3.11 -4.60 13.83
N PRO A 37 -2.46 -3.97 14.83
CA PRO A 37 -1.54 -2.87 14.58
C PRO A 37 -0.29 -3.32 13.82
N LYS A 38 0.21 -4.55 13.99
CA LYS A 38 1.31 -5.08 13.17
C LYS A 38 0.93 -5.19 11.70
N ILE A 39 -0.25 -5.74 11.41
CA ILE A 39 -0.76 -5.88 10.03
C ILE A 39 -0.97 -4.48 9.43
N TRP A 40 -1.54 -3.56 10.19
CA TRP A 40 -1.73 -2.17 9.78
C TRP A 40 -0.41 -1.47 9.46
N PHE A 41 0.59 -1.58 10.34
CA PHE A 41 1.89 -0.94 10.14
C PHE A 41 2.63 -1.50 8.93
N ARG A 42 2.51 -2.81 8.70
CA ARG A 42 3.10 -3.48 7.54
C ARG A 42 2.39 -3.11 6.25
N TRP A 43 1.06 -2.93 6.29
CA TRP A 43 0.29 -2.36 5.19
C TRP A 43 0.71 -0.92 4.87
N GLN A 44 0.92 -0.07 5.89
CA GLN A 44 1.43 1.29 5.73
C GLN A 44 2.83 1.31 5.08
N LEU A 45 3.73 0.42 5.50
CA LEU A 45 5.06 0.29 4.88
C LEU A 45 4.98 -0.14 3.41
N ASN A 46 4.14 -1.12 3.08
CA ASN A 46 3.93 -1.55 1.70
C ASN A 46 3.28 -0.46 0.84
N TYR A 47 2.34 0.28 1.42
CA TYR A 47 1.73 1.45 0.80
C TYR A 47 2.77 2.53 0.48
N LEU A 48 3.65 2.86 1.43
CA LEU A 48 4.70 3.85 1.23
C LEU A 48 5.79 3.39 0.24
N LYS A 49 6.08 2.09 0.17
CA LYS A 49 7.01 1.52 -0.84
C LYS A 49 6.44 1.52 -2.25
N GLY A 50 5.13 1.30 -2.41
CA GLY A 50 4.44 1.36 -3.71
C GLY A 50 4.11 2.79 -4.16
N ALA A 51 3.94 3.71 -3.20
CA ALA A 51 3.65 5.12 -3.44
C ALA A 51 4.60 5.78 -4.47
N PRO A 52 5.94 5.67 -4.41
CA PRO A 52 6.82 6.34 -5.36
C PRO A 52 6.63 5.88 -6.81
N ALA A 53 6.33 4.60 -7.05
CA ALA A 53 6.07 4.09 -8.40
C ALA A 53 4.77 4.67 -8.98
N ILE A 54 3.72 4.76 -8.16
CA ILE A 54 2.41 5.30 -8.58
C ILE A 54 2.48 6.81 -8.74
N LEU A 55 3.28 7.50 -7.93
CA LEU A 55 3.54 8.93 -8.04
C LEU A 55 4.30 9.25 -9.34
N LEU A 56 5.30 8.43 -9.71
CA LEU A 56 5.99 8.52 -11.00
C LEU A 56 5.04 8.36 -12.20
N ILE A 57 4.15 7.36 -12.17
CA ILE A 57 3.15 7.14 -13.22
C ILE A 57 2.19 8.34 -13.31
N ALA A 58 1.76 8.86 -12.17
CA ALA A 58 0.89 10.04 -12.13
C ALA A 58 1.59 11.29 -12.69
N LEU A 59 2.86 11.50 -12.36
CA LEU A 59 3.66 12.59 -12.90
C LEU A 59 3.85 12.47 -14.41
N TYR A 60 4.16 11.26 -14.89
CA TYR A 60 4.30 10.98 -16.32
C TYR A 60 2.99 11.21 -17.07
N TYR A 61 1.86 10.77 -16.50
CA TYR A 61 0.54 11.01 -17.07
C TYR A 61 0.22 12.51 -17.14
N ALA A 62 0.43 13.25 -16.04
CA ALA A 62 0.19 14.69 -15.99
C ALA A 62 1.10 15.47 -16.94
N TRP A 63 2.35 15.03 -17.11
CA TRP A 63 3.23 15.54 -18.16
C TRP A 63 2.64 15.26 -19.54
N SER A 64 2.28 14.01 -19.84
CA SER A 64 1.86 13.57 -21.17
C SER A 64 0.59 14.28 -21.68
N ILE A 65 -0.35 14.60 -20.78
CA ILE A 65 -1.58 15.32 -21.10
C ILE A 65 -1.39 16.84 -21.02
N GLY A 66 -0.32 17.29 -20.34
CA GLY A 66 -0.08 18.69 -20.04
C GLY A 66 -0.78 19.10 -18.75
N PHE A 67 -0.01 19.64 -17.79
CA PHE A 67 -0.53 20.15 -16.53
C PHE A 67 -1.56 21.29 -16.71
N SER A 68 -1.59 21.94 -17.87
CA SER A 68 -2.57 22.98 -18.22
C SER A 68 -4.00 22.45 -18.28
N VAL A 69 -4.21 21.21 -18.73
CA VAL A 69 -5.55 20.58 -18.82
C VAL A 69 -6.20 20.42 -17.44
N PHE A 70 -5.40 20.38 -16.37
CA PHE A 70 -5.89 20.32 -14.99
C PHE A 70 -6.15 21.70 -14.36
N TRP A 71 -5.72 22.79 -15.01
CA TRP A 71 -5.84 24.18 -14.54
C TRP A 71 -6.83 25.02 -15.35
N ASP A 72 -7.36 24.51 -16.46
CA ASP A 72 -8.42 25.15 -17.26
C ASP A 72 -9.80 25.01 -16.57
N PHE A 73 -9.95 25.65 -15.40
CA PHE A 73 -11.22 25.81 -14.68
C PHE A 73 -11.67 27.27 -14.62
#